data_AF-A0A172RYM0-F1
#
_entry.id   AF-A0A172RYM0-F1
#
_cell.length_a   1.000
_cell.length_b   1.000
_cell.length_c   1.000
_cell.angle_alpha   90.00
_cell.angle_beta   90.00
_cell.angle_gamma   90.00
#
_symmetry.space_group_name_H-M   'P 1'
#
loop_
_entity.id
_entity.type
_entity.pdbx_description
1 polymer ?
#
loop_
_entity_poly.entity_id
_entity_poly.type
_entity_poly.pdbx_seq_one_letter_code
_entity_poly.pdbx_strand_id
1 'polypeptide(L)'
;MLEIPQFLRPKDTSAHTVESSGPVRYYDGSALSRPLDLPKRYFYLLGAIALAALVIGVSWGINCYANVVYGSQDEQDAVNEMLTRGETVQSPALINLVGLDAQGIIDTQAQQGQTVIDISSVSKNTEHINVIKLPSDVTAVDALAYYSKGIANLSASEAVKLLTGSWRLEQQNAGNTDLHLTYADFTSGTVDAAVTNAMADQGFDSASVTDSGVDSNGNTYQKGTIEVDGATYTWTVSACALSEVYDNSGLPSTAQYVGVRLAA
;
A
#
# COMPACT_ATOMS: atom_id res chain seq x y z
N MET A 1 28.85 51.31 -7.10
CA MET A 1 29.73 51.27 -5.91
C MET A 1 28.84 50.89 -4.75
N LEU A 2 28.91 49.62 -4.31
CA LEU A 2 27.96 49.01 -3.36
C LEU A 2 28.28 49.45 -1.92
N GLU A 3 27.31 50.08 -1.25
CA GLU A 3 27.40 50.40 0.18
C GLU A 3 27.19 49.14 1.02
N ILE A 4 28.14 48.86 1.92
CA ILE A 4 28.03 47.78 2.90
C ILE A 4 27.14 48.27 4.07
N PRO A 5 26.07 47.54 4.42
CA PRO A 5 25.17 47.93 5.51
C PRO A 5 25.89 47.93 6.88
N GLN A 6 25.57 48.93 7.71
CA GLN A 6 26.25 49.25 8.99
C GLN A 6 26.36 48.10 10.00
N PHE A 7 25.57 47.03 9.87
CA PHE A 7 25.54 45.90 10.81
C PHE A 7 26.75 44.96 10.68
N LEU A 8 27.56 45.10 9.61
CA LEU A 8 28.74 44.27 9.35
C LEU A 8 30.07 44.96 9.71
N ARG A 9 30.04 46.15 10.32
CA ARG A 9 31.28 46.71 10.90
C ARG A 9 31.64 45.91 12.15
N PRO A 10 32.84 45.33 12.25
CA PRO A 10 33.27 44.70 13.50
C PRO A 10 33.22 45.76 14.59
N LYS A 11 32.41 45.49 15.61
CA LYS A 11 32.27 46.36 16.78
C LYS A 11 33.64 46.37 17.47
N ASP A 12 34.25 47.54 17.59
CA ASP A 12 35.51 47.71 18.33
C ASP A 12 35.41 46.94 19.64
N THR A 13 36.24 45.91 19.77
CA THR A 13 36.30 45.10 20.99
C THR A 13 37.16 45.88 21.97
N SER A 14 36.61 46.96 22.51
CA SER A 14 37.20 47.70 23.61
C SER A 14 37.08 46.81 24.85
N ALA A 15 38.21 46.30 25.34
CA ALA A 15 38.26 45.48 26.53
C ALA A 15 37.59 46.21 27.72
N HIS A 16 36.45 45.69 28.17
CA HIS A 16 35.69 46.21 29.30
C HIS A 16 36.41 45.87 30.62
N THR A 17 37.35 46.72 31.00
CA THR A 17 38.06 46.65 32.29
C THR A 17 37.87 47.98 33.02
N VAL A 18 37.49 47.91 34.30
CA VAL A 18 37.37 49.10 35.14
C VAL A 18 38.75 49.41 35.73
N GLU A 19 39.23 50.65 35.61
CA GLU A 19 40.44 51.07 36.32
C GLU A 19 40.17 51.07 37.82
N SER A 20 40.77 50.09 38.51
CA SER A 20 40.89 50.09 39.96
C SER A 20 42.32 50.51 40.32
N SER A 21 42.47 51.42 41.28
CA SER A 21 43.77 51.97 41.72
C SER A 21 44.58 50.95 42.56
N GLY A 22 44.87 49.79 41.97
CA GLY A 22 45.61 48.68 42.56
C GLY A 22 45.97 47.61 41.52
N PRO A 23 46.89 46.67 41.84
CA PRO A 23 47.48 45.75 40.87
C PRO A 23 46.56 44.63 40.34
N VAL A 24 45.31 44.57 40.82
CA VAL A 24 44.33 43.54 40.43
C VAL A 24 43.24 44.18 39.59
N ARG A 25 43.11 43.73 38.33
CA ARG A 25 42.06 44.17 37.41
C ARG A 25 40.87 43.22 37.51
N TYR A 26 39.68 43.77 37.75
CA TYR A 26 38.43 43.02 37.74
C TYR A 26 37.75 43.13 36.38
N TYR A 27 37.17 42.03 35.91
CA TYR A 27 36.29 42.06 34.75
C TYR A 27 35.00 42.82 35.09
N ASP A 28 34.52 43.65 34.16
CA ASP A 28 33.34 44.48 34.35
C ASP A 28 32.08 43.62 34.57
N GLY A 29 31.65 43.52 35.84
CA GLY A 29 30.47 42.76 36.25
C GLY A 29 29.13 43.44 35.95
N SER A 30 29.14 44.64 35.36
CA SER A 30 27.92 45.43 35.08
C SER A 30 26.92 44.68 34.20
N ALA A 31 27.41 43.76 33.33
CA ALA A 31 26.58 42.91 32.50
C ALA A 31 25.77 41.86 33.29
N LEU A 32 26.25 41.44 34.46
CA LEU A 32 25.58 40.49 35.35
C LEU A 32 24.51 41.14 36.24
N SER A 33 24.58 42.46 36.43
CA SER A 33 23.61 43.24 37.21
C SER A 33 22.42 43.75 36.41
N ARG A 34 22.25 43.32 35.16
CA ARG A 34 21.08 43.70 34.36
C ARG A 34 19.83 43.06 34.99
N PRO A 35 18.80 43.83 35.37
CA PRO A 35 17.61 43.27 35.99
C PRO A 35 16.96 42.28 35.01
N LEU A 36 16.76 41.04 35.47
CA LEU A 36 16.07 39.96 34.75
C LEU A 36 14.54 40.17 34.72
N ASP A 37 14.07 41.40 34.94
CA ASP A 37 12.66 41.72 34.81
C ASP A 37 12.27 41.73 33.32
N LEU A 38 11.64 40.64 32.91
CA LEU A 38 11.03 40.52 31.59
C LEU A 38 10.02 41.66 31.40
N PRO A 39 10.17 42.51 30.37
CA PRO A 39 9.22 43.58 30.11
C PRO A 39 7.81 43.00 29.90
N LYS A 40 6.78 43.64 30.48
CA LYS A 40 5.38 43.15 30.49
C LYS A 40 4.86 42.69 29.11
N ARG A 41 5.33 43.29 28.01
CA ARG A 41 5.03 42.86 26.63
C ARG A 41 5.44 41.43 26.29
N TYR A 42 6.56 40.94 26.84
CA TYR A 42 7.04 39.57 26.61
C TYR A 42 6.28 38.53 27.46
N PHE A 43 5.68 38.93 28.58
CA PHE A 43 4.77 38.06 29.33
C PHE A 43 3.50 37.73 28.53
N TYR A 44 2.95 38.71 27.81
CA TYR A 44 1.82 38.45 26.90
C TYR A 44 2.22 37.54 25.72
N LEU A 45 3.43 37.72 25.18
CA LEU A 45 3.96 36.85 24.12
C LEU A 45 4.17 35.41 24.61
N LEU A 46 4.79 35.23 25.78
CA LEU A 46 4.97 33.92 26.40
C LEU A 46 3.63 33.25 26.71
N GLY A 47 2.64 34.01 27.20
CA GLY A 47 1.28 33.53 27.40
C GLY A 47 0.62 33.07 26.10
N ALA A 48 0.79 33.82 25.00
CA ALA A 48 0.25 33.46 23.69
C ALA A 48 0.90 32.19 23.12
N ILE A 49 2.23 32.04 23.26
CA ILE A 49 2.95 30.82 22.83
C ILE A 49 2.53 29.61 23.65
N ALA A 50 2.40 29.76 24.98
CA ALA A 50 1.93 28.69 25.86
C ALA A 50 0.50 28.24 25.52
N LEU A 51 -0.39 29.19 25.20
CA LEU A 51 -1.74 28.91 24.73
C LEU A 51 -1.73 28.17 23.38
N ALA A 52 -0.93 28.62 22.41
CA ALA A 52 -0.82 27.96 21.12
C ALA A 52 -0.29 26.52 21.26
N ALA A 53 0.73 26.31 22.08
CA ALA A 53 1.28 24.99 22.37
C ALA A 53 0.25 24.06 23.04
N LEU A 54 -0.56 24.59 23.96
CA LEU A 54 -1.63 23.83 24.61
C LEU A 54 -2.72 23.43 23.61
N VAL A 55 -3.14 24.34 22.73
CA VAL A 55 -4.14 24.04 21.68
C VAL A 55 -3.61 22.97 20.71
N ILE A 56 -2.35 23.08 20.29
CA ILE A 56 -1.72 22.08 19.41
C ILE A 56 -1.60 20.73 20.13
N GLY A 57 -1.14 20.71 21.39
CA GLY A 57 -1.00 19.49 22.17
C GLY A 57 -2.33 18.79 22.47
N VAL A 58 -3.38 19.55 22.79
CA VAL A 58 -4.74 19.02 22.98
C VAL A 58 -5.31 18.50 21.66
N SER A 59 -5.16 19.23 20.56
CA SER A 59 -5.62 18.79 19.24
C SER A 59 -4.93 17.49 18.79
N TRP A 60 -3.60 17.43 18.92
CA TRP A 60 -2.84 16.22 18.60
C TRP A 60 -3.20 15.05 19.53
N GLY A 61 -3.37 15.31 20.83
CA GLY A 61 -3.80 14.29 21.80
C GLY A 61 -5.21 13.74 21.53
N ILE A 62 -6.16 14.60 21.14
CA ILE A 62 -7.51 14.20 20.73
C ILE A 62 -7.44 13.35 19.46
N ASN A 63 -6.65 13.74 18.45
CA ASN A 63 -6.49 12.96 17.23
C ASN A 63 -5.82 11.60 17.48
N CYS A 64 -4.78 11.55 18.31
CA CYS A 64 -4.15 10.29 18.72
C CYS A 64 -5.11 9.39 19.51
N TYR A 65 -5.88 9.96 20.44
CA TYR A 65 -6.88 9.22 21.20
C TYR A 65 -7.99 8.68 20.29
N ALA A 66 -8.51 9.50 19.38
CA ALA A 66 -9.54 9.09 18.43
C ALA A 66 -9.03 7.97 17.51
N ASN A 67 -7.80 8.08 16.98
CA ASN A 67 -7.22 7.02 16.15
C ASN A 67 -7.00 5.71 16.92
N VAL A 68 -6.62 5.77 18.19
CA VAL A 68 -6.42 4.55 19.01
C VAL A 68 -7.76 3.92 19.42
N VAL A 69 -8.78 4.73 19.70
CA VAL A 69 -10.06 4.25 20.24
C VAL A 69 -11.06 3.89 19.14
N TYR A 70 -11.10 4.66 18.07
CA TYR A 70 -12.09 4.51 16.99
C TYR A 70 -11.47 4.18 15.63
N GLY A 71 -10.16 4.37 15.44
CA GLY A 71 -9.51 4.15 14.15
C GLY A 71 -9.73 2.75 13.59
N SER A 72 -9.67 1.71 14.42
CA SER A 72 -9.96 0.33 13.97
C SER A 72 -11.43 0.11 13.60
N GLN A 73 -12.36 0.84 14.23
CA GLN A 73 -13.79 0.70 13.95
C GLN A 73 -14.17 1.47 12.68
N ASP A 74 -13.70 2.71 12.53
CA ASP A 74 -13.91 3.53 11.33
C ASP A 74 -13.29 2.85 10.09
N GLU A 75 -12.11 2.23 10.24
CA GLU A 75 -11.49 1.44 9.17
C GLU A 75 -12.28 0.17 8.84
N GLN A 76 -12.82 -0.53 9.83
CA GLN A 76 -13.68 -1.70 9.59
C GLN A 76 -15.00 -1.32 8.93
N ASP A 77 -15.61 -0.19 9.31
CA ASP A 77 -16.82 0.32 8.68
C ASP A 77 -16.56 0.73 7.22
N ALA A 78 -15.41 1.37 6.95
CA ALA A 78 -14.99 1.67 5.58
C ALA A 78 -14.74 0.40 4.75
N VAL A 79 -14.08 -0.62 5.32
CA VAL A 79 -13.89 -1.92 4.68
C VAL A 79 -15.23 -2.58 4.38
N ASN A 80 -16.14 -2.62 5.36
CA ASN A 80 -17.46 -3.21 5.19
C ASN A 80 -18.27 -2.48 4.13
N GLU A 81 -18.21 -1.15 4.07
CA GLU A 81 -18.86 -0.37 3.01
C GLU A 81 -18.30 -0.71 1.62
N MET A 82 -16.97 -0.81 1.49
CA MET A 82 -16.31 -1.19 0.23
C MET A 82 -16.69 -2.59 -0.22
N LEU A 83 -16.71 -3.55 0.70
CA LEU A 83 -17.11 -4.94 0.42
C LEU A 83 -18.60 -5.06 0.08
N THR A 84 -19.45 -4.27 0.74
CA THR A 84 -20.89 -4.22 0.47
C THR A 84 -21.19 -3.58 -0.88
N ARG A 85 -20.40 -2.56 -1.27
CA ARG A 85 -20.45 -1.98 -2.60
C ARG A 85 -19.94 -2.96 -3.66
N GLY A 86 -18.97 -3.80 -3.29
CA GLY A 86 -18.56 -5.06 -3.90
C GLY A 86 -18.51 -5.08 -5.42
N GLU A 87 -17.31 -4.98 -6.00
CA GLU A 87 -17.09 -5.32 -7.40
C GLU A 87 -16.74 -6.81 -7.51
N THR A 88 -17.48 -7.58 -8.32
CA THR A 88 -17.11 -8.97 -8.58
C THR A 88 -15.80 -9.03 -9.36
N VAL A 89 -14.93 -9.98 -9.01
CA VAL A 89 -13.67 -10.20 -9.72
C VAL A 89 -13.99 -10.77 -11.10
N GLN A 90 -14.04 -9.89 -12.10
CA GLN A 90 -14.17 -10.28 -13.51
C GLN A 90 -12.78 -10.66 -14.04
N SER A 91 -12.34 -11.87 -13.70
CA SER A 91 -11.07 -12.39 -14.19
C SER A 91 -11.21 -12.98 -15.60
N PRO A 92 -10.19 -12.82 -16.46
CA PRO A 92 -10.20 -13.47 -17.76
C PRO A 92 -9.96 -14.97 -17.66
N ALA A 93 -10.60 -15.74 -18.54
CA ALA A 93 -10.29 -17.15 -18.71
C ALA A 93 -8.87 -17.28 -19.28
N LEU A 94 -7.97 -17.96 -18.56
CA LEU A 94 -6.55 -18.08 -18.92
C LEU A 94 -6.34 -18.66 -20.31
N ILE A 95 -7.24 -19.54 -20.73
CA ILE A 95 -7.15 -20.20 -22.03
C ILE A 95 -7.23 -19.22 -23.21
N ASN A 96 -7.94 -18.10 -23.04
CA ASN A 96 -8.05 -17.05 -24.06
C ASN A 96 -6.81 -16.16 -24.14
N LEU A 97 -5.89 -16.27 -23.18
CA LEU A 97 -4.68 -15.45 -23.09
C LEU A 97 -3.44 -16.20 -23.56
N VAL A 98 -3.55 -17.50 -23.84
CA VAL A 98 -2.44 -18.32 -24.31
C VAL A 98 -1.88 -17.73 -25.60
N GLY A 99 -0.55 -17.54 -25.63
CA GLY A 99 0.16 -17.03 -26.80
C GLY A 99 0.10 -15.51 -26.98
N LEU A 100 -0.65 -14.77 -26.16
CA LEU A 100 -0.63 -13.31 -26.16
C LEU A 100 0.63 -12.78 -25.45
N ASP A 101 1.06 -11.59 -25.86
CA ASP A 101 2.03 -10.78 -25.14
C ASP A 101 1.32 -9.78 -24.20
N ALA A 102 2.09 -9.01 -23.44
CA ALA A 102 1.54 -8.04 -22.49
C ALA A 102 0.55 -7.05 -23.15
N GLN A 103 0.89 -6.57 -24.36
CA GLN A 103 0.06 -5.62 -25.08
C GLN A 103 -1.23 -6.26 -25.60
N GLY A 104 -1.15 -7.48 -26.13
CA GLY A 104 -2.33 -8.23 -26.58
C GLY A 104 -3.28 -8.56 -25.43
N ILE A 105 -2.75 -8.82 -24.23
CA ILE A 105 -3.57 -8.98 -23.02
C ILE A 105 -4.24 -7.64 -22.68
N ILE A 106 -3.48 -6.54 -22.59
CA ILE A 106 -4.02 -5.21 -22.28
C ILE A 106 -5.10 -4.79 -23.27
N ASP A 107 -4.88 -4.97 -24.56
CA ASP A 107 -5.82 -4.59 -25.62
C ASP A 107 -7.11 -5.42 -25.53
N THR A 108 -6.98 -6.72 -25.25
CA THR A 108 -8.13 -7.63 -25.03
C THR A 108 -8.97 -7.19 -23.85
N GLN A 109 -8.33 -6.77 -22.75
CA GLN A 109 -9.04 -6.30 -21.55
C GLN A 109 -9.62 -4.90 -21.72
N ALA A 110 -8.95 -4.01 -22.45
CA ALA A 110 -9.48 -2.70 -22.80
C ALA A 110 -10.76 -2.80 -23.63
N GLN A 111 -10.88 -3.78 -24.53
CA GLN A 111 -12.12 -4.06 -25.27
C GLN A 111 -13.27 -4.51 -24.36
N GLN A 112 -12.96 -5.11 -23.20
CA GLN A 112 -13.93 -5.47 -22.17
C GLN A 112 -14.21 -4.31 -21.19
N GLY A 113 -13.67 -3.12 -21.46
CA GLY A 113 -13.82 -1.93 -20.60
C GLY A 113 -12.99 -1.98 -19.32
N GLN A 114 -12.06 -2.93 -19.20
CA GLN A 114 -11.19 -3.04 -18.03
C GLN A 114 -9.93 -2.19 -18.22
N THR A 115 -9.47 -1.57 -17.12
CA THR A 115 -8.19 -0.87 -17.10
C THR A 115 -7.12 -1.81 -16.57
N VAL A 116 -6.19 -2.21 -17.43
CA VAL A 116 -5.07 -3.11 -17.08
C VAL A 116 -3.76 -2.39 -17.33
N ILE A 117 -2.83 -2.51 -16.38
CA ILE A 117 -1.48 -1.93 -16.51
C ILE A 117 -0.41 -3.00 -16.38
N ASP A 118 0.69 -2.80 -17.11
CA ASP A 118 1.90 -3.61 -16.99
C ASP A 118 2.77 -3.08 -15.83
N ILE A 119 3.05 -3.95 -14.87
CA ILE A 119 3.89 -3.67 -13.70
C ILE A 119 5.18 -4.51 -13.69
N SER A 120 5.56 -5.13 -14.81
CA SER A 120 6.76 -5.97 -14.95
C SER A 120 8.04 -5.24 -14.55
N SER A 121 8.11 -3.92 -14.78
CA SER A 121 9.25 -3.08 -14.35
C SER A 121 9.33 -2.86 -12.84
N VAL A 122 8.21 -2.98 -12.12
CA VAL A 122 8.11 -2.76 -10.67
C VAL A 122 8.27 -4.06 -9.88
N SER A 123 7.86 -5.19 -10.46
CA SER A 123 7.94 -6.51 -9.81
C SER A 123 9.37 -7.00 -9.55
N LYS A 124 10.39 -6.28 -10.04
CA LYS A 124 11.82 -6.66 -10.07
C LYS A 124 12.10 -7.96 -10.82
N ASN A 125 11.10 -8.53 -11.49
CA ASN A 125 11.23 -9.72 -12.31
C ASN A 125 10.97 -9.35 -13.76
N THR A 126 12.02 -8.88 -14.43
CA THR A 126 11.97 -8.44 -15.85
C THR A 126 11.82 -9.59 -16.83
N GLU A 127 11.91 -10.84 -16.35
CA GLU A 127 11.72 -12.02 -17.19
C GLU A 127 10.24 -12.36 -17.37
N HIS A 128 9.35 -11.89 -16.49
CA HIS A 128 7.92 -12.23 -16.54
C HIS A 128 7.09 -11.00 -16.93
N ILE A 129 6.13 -11.22 -17.83
CA ILE A 129 5.02 -10.29 -18.06
C ILE A 129 4.15 -10.32 -16.81
N ASN A 130 3.86 -9.16 -16.25
CA ASN A 130 3.08 -9.01 -15.04
C ASN A 130 2.09 -7.87 -15.22
N VAL A 131 0.83 -8.22 -15.41
CA VAL A 131 -0.24 -7.25 -15.64
C VAL A 131 -1.27 -7.31 -14.53
N ILE A 132 -1.82 -6.16 -14.19
CA ILE A 132 -2.82 -6.04 -13.13
C ILE A 132 -4.05 -5.27 -13.62
N LYS A 133 -5.24 -5.77 -13.30
CA LYS A 133 -6.46 -4.95 -13.40
C LYS A 133 -6.47 -3.94 -12.26
N LEU A 134 -6.69 -2.68 -12.60
CA LEU A 134 -6.93 -1.63 -11.62
C LEU A 134 -8.42 -1.56 -11.25
N PRO A 135 -8.74 -1.41 -9.95
CA PRO A 135 -10.05 -0.96 -9.54
C PRO A 135 -10.42 0.37 -10.20
N SER A 136 -11.72 0.58 -10.46
CA SER A 136 -12.22 1.76 -11.17
C SER A 136 -11.91 3.10 -10.50
N ASP A 137 -11.60 3.09 -9.20
CA ASP A 137 -11.30 4.25 -8.36
C ASP A 137 -9.80 4.37 -7.98
N VAL A 138 -8.93 3.59 -8.63
CA VAL A 138 -7.48 3.59 -8.43
C VAL A 138 -6.78 4.02 -9.72
N THR A 139 -5.95 5.06 -9.64
CA THR A 139 -5.13 5.49 -10.77
C THR A 139 -3.87 4.63 -10.89
N ALA A 140 -3.27 4.59 -12.08
CA ALA A 140 -2.01 3.86 -12.31
C ALA A 140 -0.87 4.36 -11.40
N VAL A 141 -0.81 5.66 -11.10
CA VAL A 141 0.22 6.24 -10.22
C VAL A 141 0.03 5.77 -8.78
N ASP A 142 -1.21 5.76 -8.29
CA ASP A 142 -1.53 5.29 -6.95
C ASP A 142 -1.24 3.79 -6.82
N ALA A 143 -1.62 3.00 -7.83
CA ALA A 143 -1.33 1.57 -7.88
C ALA A 143 0.17 1.30 -7.76
N LEU A 144 1.01 1.95 -8.58
CA LEU A 144 2.46 1.79 -8.52
C LEU A 144 3.02 2.18 -7.14
N ALA A 145 2.50 3.25 -6.53
CA ALA A 145 2.89 3.65 -5.18
C ALA A 145 2.53 2.57 -4.15
N TYR A 146 1.31 2.01 -4.20
CA TYR A 146 0.88 0.95 -3.29
C TYR A 146 1.67 -0.35 -3.47
N TYR A 147 1.89 -0.80 -4.71
CA TYR A 147 2.70 -1.98 -5.00
C TYR A 147 4.16 -1.80 -4.58
N SER A 148 4.72 -0.59 -4.67
CA SER A 148 6.08 -0.29 -4.18
C SER A 148 6.21 -0.35 -2.65
N LYS A 149 5.15 -0.01 -1.91
CA LYS A 149 5.09 -0.14 -0.45
C LYS A 149 4.88 -1.60 0.00
N GLY A 150 4.26 -2.41 -0.86
CA GLY A 150 3.85 -3.78 -0.56
C GLY A 150 2.49 -3.81 0.14
N ILE A 151 1.59 -4.68 -0.35
CA ILE A 151 0.20 -4.77 0.12
C ILE A 151 0.09 -5.07 1.63
N ALA A 152 1.03 -5.86 2.16
CA ALA A 152 1.09 -6.17 3.60
C ALA A 152 1.38 -4.94 4.49
N ASN A 153 1.91 -3.86 3.94
CA ASN A 153 2.24 -2.63 4.68
C ASN A 153 1.17 -1.53 4.52
N LEU A 154 0.08 -1.81 3.82
CA LEU A 154 -1.05 -0.88 3.63
C LEU A 154 -2.04 -1.00 4.78
N SER A 155 -2.89 0.02 5.00
CA SER A 155 -4.04 -0.15 5.90
C SER A 155 -5.04 -1.15 5.31
N ALA A 156 -5.92 -1.72 6.13
CA ALA A 156 -6.91 -2.69 5.67
C ALA A 156 -7.83 -2.09 4.58
N SER A 157 -8.23 -0.82 4.72
CA SER A 157 -9.06 -0.12 3.73
C SER A 157 -8.33 0.16 2.42
N GLU A 158 -7.04 0.52 2.46
CA GLU A 158 -6.20 0.67 1.26
C GLU A 158 -5.99 -0.68 0.54
N ALA A 159 -5.73 -1.74 1.31
CA ALA A 159 -5.57 -3.09 0.78
C ALA A 159 -6.88 -3.59 0.14
N VAL A 160 -8.03 -3.44 0.81
CA VAL A 160 -9.33 -3.83 0.25
C VAL A 160 -9.65 -3.02 -1.01
N LYS A 161 -9.39 -1.72 -1.01
CA LYS A 161 -9.59 -0.88 -2.20
C LYS A 161 -8.81 -1.41 -3.40
N LEU A 162 -7.55 -1.81 -3.18
CA LEU A 162 -6.68 -2.29 -4.24
C LEU A 162 -7.01 -3.71 -4.68
N LEU A 163 -7.37 -4.58 -3.73
CA LEU A 163 -7.62 -6.00 -3.96
C LEU A 163 -9.02 -6.26 -4.54
N THR A 164 -10.03 -5.49 -4.13
CA THR A 164 -11.42 -5.69 -4.55
C THR A 164 -11.56 -5.51 -6.05
N GLY A 165 -12.04 -6.55 -6.72
CA GLY A 165 -12.25 -6.54 -8.17
C GLY A 165 -10.97 -6.54 -8.99
N SER A 166 -9.78 -6.51 -8.38
CA SER A 166 -8.50 -6.58 -9.08
C SER A 166 -8.05 -8.03 -9.28
N TRP A 167 -7.20 -8.23 -10.27
CA TRP A 167 -6.49 -9.48 -10.46
C TRP A 167 -5.09 -9.19 -11.02
N ARG A 168 -4.17 -10.11 -10.78
CA ARG A 168 -2.80 -10.07 -11.28
C ARG A 168 -2.54 -11.30 -12.12
N LEU A 169 -2.01 -11.09 -13.31
CA LEU A 169 -1.61 -12.15 -14.22
C LEU A 169 -0.10 -12.09 -14.43
N GLU A 170 0.56 -13.21 -14.19
CA GLU A 170 1.97 -13.42 -14.46
C GLU A 170 2.14 -14.44 -15.58
N GLN A 171 3.04 -14.13 -16.52
CA GLN A 171 3.39 -15.01 -17.62
C GLN A 171 4.90 -14.97 -17.80
N GLN A 172 5.55 -16.13 -17.87
CA GLN A 172 7.01 -16.19 -17.90
C GLN A 172 7.63 -15.65 -19.19
N ASN A 173 6.97 -15.67 -20.34
CA ASN A 173 7.42 -15.04 -21.60
C ASN A 173 6.25 -15.01 -22.61
N ALA A 174 6.27 -14.09 -23.58
CA ALA A 174 5.34 -14.12 -24.71
C ALA A 174 5.47 -15.46 -25.45
N GLY A 175 4.38 -16.22 -25.55
CA GLY A 175 4.36 -17.56 -26.15
C GLY A 175 4.67 -18.73 -25.21
N ASN A 176 5.02 -18.48 -23.94
CA ASN A 176 5.02 -19.53 -22.91
C ASN A 176 3.59 -19.78 -22.43
N THR A 177 3.27 -21.06 -22.22
CA THR A 177 1.96 -21.56 -21.83
C THR A 177 1.75 -21.58 -20.31
N ASP A 178 2.76 -21.19 -19.52
CA ASP A 178 2.64 -21.04 -18.06
C ASP A 178 2.09 -19.67 -17.68
N LEU A 179 0.78 -19.64 -17.42
CA LEU A 179 0.01 -18.48 -17.01
C LEU A 179 -0.40 -18.65 -15.56
N HIS A 180 -0.20 -17.61 -14.75
CA HIS A 180 -0.59 -17.61 -13.35
C HIS A 180 -1.43 -16.37 -13.02
N LEU A 181 -2.71 -16.58 -12.77
CA LEU A 181 -3.66 -15.55 -12.35
C LEU A 181 -3.86 -15.64 -10.85
N THR A 182 -3.80 -14.51 -10.16
CA THR A 182 -4.03 -14.42 -8.71
C THR A 182 -4.95 -13.25 -8.39
N TYR A 183 -5.80 -13.42 -7.39
CA TYR A 183 -6.71 -12.36 -6.90
C TYR A 183 -7.19 -12.65 -5.49
N ALA A 184 -7.77 -11.63 -4.85
CA ALA A 184 -8.46 -11.78 -3.57
C ALA A 184 -9.96 -11.97 -3.80
N ASP A 185 -10.52 -12.99 -3.16
CA ASP A 185 -11.94 -13.30 -3.16
C ASP A 185 -12.55 -12.99 -1.79
N PHE A 186 -13.42 -11.99 -1.76
CA PHE A 186 -14.11 -11.57 -0.55
C PHE A 186 -15.53 -12.15 -0.42
N THR A 187 -16.03 -12.86 -1.43
CA THR A 187 -17.45 -13.24 -1.54
C THR A 187 -17.69 -14.73 -1.31
N SER A 188 -16.74 -15.60 -1.63
CA SER A 188 -16.93 -17.05 -1.51
C SER A 188 -17.03 -17.57 -0.07
N GLY A 189 -16.47 -16.83 0.89
CA GLY A 189 -16.60 -17.09 2.33
C GLY A 189 -15.83 -18.30 2.88
N THR A 190 -15.51 -19.29 2.04
CA THR A 190 -14.71 -20.47 2.39
C THR A 190 -13.72 -20.80 1.27
N VAL A 191 -12.62 -21.48 1.62
CA VAL A 191 -11.59 -21.89 0.66
C VAL A 191 -12.16 -22.81 -0.43
N ASP A 192 -12.96 -23.81 -0.06
CA ASP A 192 -13.55 -24.77 -1.01
C ASP A 192 -14.52 -24.10 -2.01
N ALA A 193 -15.31 -23.13 -1.53
CA ALA A 193 -16.19 -22.34 -2.38
C ALA A 193 -15.38 -21.46 -3.33
N ALA A 194 -14.28 -20.85 -2.86
CA ALA A 194 -13.41 -20.02 -3.70
C ALA A 194 -12.78 -20.83 -4.84
N VAL A 195 -12.30 -22.06 -4.55
CA VAL A 195 -11.78 -22.97 -5.58
C VAL A 195 -12.89 -23.34 -6.59
N THR A 196 -14.08 -23.68 -6.11
CA THR A 196 -15.19 -24.08 -6.98
C THR A 196 -15.67 -22.93 -7.88
N ASN A 197 -15.79 -21.72 -7.32
CA ASN A 197 -16.19 -20.53 -8.06
C ASN A 197 -15.13 -20.14 -9.09
N ALA A 198 -13.85 -20.18 -8.72
CA ALA A 198 -12.74 -19.91 -9.64
C ALA A 198 -12.69 -20.92 -10.80
N MET A 199 -12.96 -22.20 -10.55
CA MET A 199 -13.09 -23.19 -11.62
C MET A 199 -14.24 -22.86 -12.57
N ALA A 200 -15.39 -22.46 -12.03
CA ALA A 200 -16.55 -22.07 -12.84
C ALA A 200 -16.26 -20.82 -13.69
N ASP A 201 -15.62 -19.80 -13.12
CA ASP A 201 -15.24 -18.57 -13.81
C ASP A 201 -14.23 -18.81 -14.95
N GLN A 202 -13.33 -19.78 -14.75
CA GLN A 202 -12.35 -20.19 -15.76
C GLN A 202 -12.90 -21.18 -16.79
N GLY A 203 -14.12 -21.71 -16.58
CA GLY A 203 -14.74 -22.70 -17.45
C GLY A 203 -14.14 -24.11 -17.33
N PHE A 204 -13.48 -24.43 -16.21
CA PHE A 204 -12.95 -25.77 -15.96
C PHE A 204 -14.04 -26.73 -15.52
N ASP A 205 -14.10 -27.89 -16.17
CA ASP A 205 -15.08 -28.92 -15.82
C ASP A 205 -14.63 -29.69 -14.58
N SER A 206 -15.49 -29.75 -13.56
CA SER A 206 -15.32 -30.59 -12.38
C SER A 206 -15.05 -32.06 -12.70
N ALA A 207 -15.55 -32.59 -13.83
CA ALA A 207 -15.28 -33.96 -14.26
C ALA A 207 -13.85 -34.16 -14.78
N SER A 208 -13.15 -33.08 -15.12
CA SER A 208 -11.75 -33.10 -15.58
C SER A 208 -10.73 -33.04 -14.44
N VAL A 209 -11.19 -32.98 -13.18
CA VAL A 209 -10.33 -33.03 -11.99
C VAL A 209 -9.65 -34.39 -11.93
N THR A 210 -8.32 -34.36 -11.88
CA THR A 210 -7.45 -35.55 -11.77
C THR A 210 -6.76 -35.65 -10.43
N ASP A 211 -6.62 -34.53 -9.71
CA ASP A 211 -6.00 -34.47 -8.39
C ASP A 211 -6.61 -33.32 -7.57
N SER A 212 -6.70 -33.51 -6.25
CA SER A 212 -7.17 -32.50 -5.31
C SER A 212 -6.67 -32.78 -3.91
N GLY A 213 -6.54 -31.73 -3.10
CA GLY A 213 -6.07 -31.87 -1.74
C GLY A 213 -5.62 -30.57 -1.13
N VAL A 214 -4.76 -30.68 -0.12
CA VAL A 214 -4.07 -29.55 0.51
C VAL A 214 -2.58 -29.70 0.26
N ASP A 215 -1.94 -28.67 -0.28
CA ASP A 215 -0.52 -28.70 -0.61
C ASP A 215 0.37 -28.53 0.65
N SER A 216 1.69 -28.57 0.46
CA SER A 216 2.66 -28.41 1.57
C SER A 216 2.64 -27.04 2.23
N ASN A 217 2.03 -26.04 1.57
CA ASN A 217 1.90 -24.68 2.08
C ASN A 217 0.54 -24.45 2.74
N GLY A 218 -0.34 -25.45 2.77
CA GLY A 218 -1.68 -25.34 3.35
C GLY A 218 -2.76 -24.88 2.37
N ASN A 219 -2.45 -24.73 1.07
CA ASN A 219 -3.44 -24.30 0.09
C ASN A 219 -4.32 -25.49 -0.31
N THR A 220 -5.64 -25.31 -0.28
CA THR A 220 -6.56 -26.27 -0.89
C THR A 220 -6.50 -26.10 -2.40
N TYR A 221 -6.34 -27.19 -3.15
CA TYR A 221 -6.23 -27.15 -4.59
C TYR A 221 -7.07 -28.22 -5.29
N GLN A 222 -7.43 -27.92 -6.53
CA GLN A 222 -7.93 -28.87 -7.52
C GLN A 222 -7.12 -28.71 -8.81
N LYS A 223 -6.85 -29.83 -9.47
CA LYS A 223 -6.02 -29.90 -10.67
C LYS A 223 -6.68 -30.82 -11.69
N GLY A 224 -6.59 -30.46 -12.96
CA GLY A 224 -7.11 -31.26 -14.05
C GLY A 224 -6.43 -30.93 -15.36
N THR A 225 -7.05 -31.41 -16.44
CA THR A 225 -6.58 -31.16 -17.80
C THR A 225 -7.70 -30.59 -18.67
N ILE A 226 -7.34 -29.77 -19.65
CA ILE A 226 -8.26 -29.24 -20.65
C ILE A 226 -7.60 -29.31 -22.03
N GLU A 227 -8.37 -29.69 -23.04
CA GLU A 227 -7.92 -29.76 -24.44
C GLU A 227 -8.39 -28.52 -25.19
N VAL A 228 -7.47 -27.75 -25.75
CA VAL A 228 -7.78 -26.58 -26.60
C VAL A 228 -6.90 -26.57 -27.82
N ASP A 229 -7.51 -26.40 -29.00
CA ASP A 229 -6.85 -26.37 -30.29
C ASP A 229 -5.89 -27.56 -30.56
N GLY A 230 -6.23 -28.72 -29.97
CA GLY A 230 -5.45 -29.96 -30.11
C GLY A 230 -4.22 -30.06 -29.20
N ALA A 231 -4.08 -29.15 -28.23
CA ALA A 231 -3.07 -29.21 -27.18
C ALA A 231 -3.72 -29.45 -25.80
N THR A 232 -3.14 -30.36 -25.04
CA THR A 232 -3.50 -30.62 -23.64
C THR A 232 -2.83 -29.59 -22.74
N TYR A 233 -3.60 -28.94 -21.88
CA TYR A 233 -3.10 -28.10 -20.82
C TYR A 233 -3.46 -28.70 -19.46
N THR A 234 -2.54 -28.59 -18.52
CA THR A 234 -2.79 -28.82 -17.11
C THR A 234 -3.25 -27.52 -16.46
N TRP A 235 -4.42 -27.54 -15.82
CA TRP A 235 -4.89 -26.44 -15.01
C TRP A 235 -4.81 -26.78 -13.52
N THR A 236 -4.56 -25.78 -12.67
CA THR A 236 -4.56 -25.92 -11.22
C THR A 236 -5.23 -24.69 -10.62
N VAL A 237 -6.25 -24.90 -9.80
CA VAL A 237 -6.90 -23.86 -9.01
C VAL A 237 -6.56 -24.13 -7.56
N SER A 238 -6.08 -23.12 -6.85
CA SER A 238 -5.70 -23.20 -5.44
C SER A 238 -6.24 -22.00 -4.69
N ALA A 239 -6.57 -22.18 -3.42
CA ALA A 239 -6.94 -21.09 -2.54
C ALA A 239 -6.45 -21.34 -1.11
N CYS A 240 -6.24 -20.24 -0.40
CA CYS A 240 -5.94 -20.20 1.04
C CYS A 240 -6.56 -18.96 1.68
N ALA A 241 -6.52 -18.85 3.00
CA ALA A 241 -6.99 -17.66 3.67
C ALA A 241 -6.13 -16.44 3.27
N LEU A 242 -6.77 -15.31 2.97
CA LEU A 242 -6.04 -14.10 2.53
C LEU A 242 -5.00 -13.63 3.55
N SER A 243 -5.25 -13.87 4.84
CA SER A 243 -4.35 -13.57 5.96
C SER A 243 -3.05 -14.39 5.94
N GLU A 244 -3.01 -15.53 5.26
CA GLU A 244 -1.78 -16.33 5.12
C GLU A 244 -0.81 -15.71 4.10
N VAL A 245 -1.32 -14.86 3.21
CA VAL A 245 -0.54 -14.14 2.19
C VAL A 245 -0.25 -12.70 2.60
N TYR A 246 -1.25 -12.01 3.14
CA TYR A 246 -1.13 -10.64 3.62
C TYR A 246 -1.51 -10.58 5.09
N ASP A 247 -0.51 -10.40 5.95
CA ASP A 247 -0.71 -10.19 7.39
C ASP A 247 -1.13 -8.73 7.65
N ASN A 248 -2.40 -8.42 7.34
CA ASN A 248 -3.00 -7.10 7.54
C ASN A 248 -4.16 -7.19 8.54
N SER A 249 -3.97 -6.61 9.72
CA SER A 249 -4.99 -6.52 10.76
C SER A 249 -6.17 -5.67 10.29
N GLY A 250 -7.29 -6.30 9.94
CA GLY A 250 -8.53 -5.63 9.54
C GLY A 250 -9.18 -6.19 8.27
N LEU A 251 -8.51 -7.09 7.55
CA LEU A 251 -9.13 -7.84 6.45
C LEU A 251 -10.15 -8.86 6.99
N PRO A 252 -11.25 -9.14 6.26
CA PRO A 252 -12.21 -10.16 6.67
C PRO A 252 -11.54 -11.53 6.78
N SER A 253 -11.81 -12.27 7.86
CA SER A 253 -11.33 -13.65 8.04
C SER A 253 -11.91 -14.64 7.03
N THR A 254 -12.98 -14.25 6.35
CA THR A 254 -13.64 -15.01 5.29
C THR A 254 -13.05 -14.75 3.91
N ALA A 255 -12.12 -13.79 3.78
CA ALA A 255 -11.47 -13.48 2.53
C ALA A 255 -10.44 -14.56 2.16
N GLN A 256 -10.44 -14.95 0.89
CA GLN A 256 -9.57 -15.98 0.34
C GLN A 256 -8.59 -15.36 -0.66
N TYR A 257 -7.39 -15.91 -0.74
CA TYR A 257 -6.46 -15.66 -1.82
C TYR A 257 -6.58 -16.82 -2.81
N VAL A 258 -6.85 -16.51 -4.07
CA VAL A 258 -7.05 -17.51 -5.12
C VAL A 258 -5.93 -17.41 -6.14
N GLY A 259 -5.37 -18.56 -6.51
CA GLY A 259 -4.41 -18.73 -7.59
C GLY A 259 -4.92 -19.73 -8.62
N VAL A 260 -4.92 -19.33 -9.89
CA VAL A 260 -5.24 -20.16 -11.04
C VAL A 260 -4.00 -20.25 -11.93
N ARG A 261 -3.56 -21.47 -12.21
CA ARG A 261 -2.44 -21.73 -13.11
C ARG A 261 -2.91 -22.55 -14.30
N LEU A 262 -2.45 -22.19 -15.49
CA LEU A 262 -2.57 -22.98 -16.71
C LEU A 262 -1.16 -23.21 -17.25
N ALA A 263 -0.82 -24.45 -17.59
CA ALA A 263 0.48 -24.83 -18.16
C ALA A 263 0.29 -25.91 -19.22
N ALA A 264 1.15 -25.96 -20.24
CA ALA A 264 1.17 -27.06 -21.22
C ALA A 264 2.09 -28.20 -20.77
#